data_AF-A0A4S4NN08-F1
#
_entry.id   AF-A0A4S4NN08-F1
#
_cell.length_a   1.000
_cell.length_b   1.000
_cell.length_c   1.000
_cell.angle_alpha   90.00
_cell.angle_beta   90.00
_cell.angle_gamma   90.00
#
_symmetry.space_group_name_H-M   'P 1'
#
loop_
_entity.id
_entity.type
_entity.pdbx_description
1 polymer ?
#
loop_
_entity_poly.entity_id
_entity_poly.type
_entity_poly.pdbx_seq_one_letter_code
_entity_poly.pdbx_strand_id
1 'polypeptide(L)'
;MIKAISFEIQRKQERMGVQFGTEDEAGLGDFIRHRINPIIEHLAGRYPDVSATADSYFKRIGSESGIFDHNRLAYDGALENLNRRIARMLDREEKALQELVPCFFEKYQTDGIEYNIYLGKSLAPHLNFNDLYIDNLQLRQLIWTCDIACAVRKPHTTASADCPQPEGIHLDIAPLVLAYSSRLTLKFQPDQKRLDVDGSYNVRYEIVKKRIDKAVVKDTKERLTQPDHLTVIYTQDKEATAYQRHFEYLFAQGYISDQWEMLELEPLQGVKGLRALRVPIL
;
A
#
# COMPACT_ATOMS: atom_id res chain seq x y z
N MET A 1 -4.77 -25.72 38.96
CA MET A 1 -4.48 -25.52 37.52
C MET A 1 -5.39 -24.45 36.91
N ILE A 2 -6.72 -24.64 36.83
CA ILE A 2 -7.65 -23.68 36.18
C ILE A 2 -7.50 -22.23 36.69
N LYS A 3 -7.43 -22.01 38.01
CA LYS A 3 -7.21 -20.67 38.59
C LYS A 3 -5.91 -20.00 38.12
N ALA A 4 -4.84 -20.77 37.89
CA ALA A 4 -3.57 -20.25 37.40
C ALA A 4 -3.69 -19.83 35.92
N ILE A 5 -4.41 -20.60 35.11
CA ILE A 5 -4.68 -20.24 33.71
C ILE A 5 -5.57 -19.01 33.63
N SER A 6 -6.62 -18.91 34.44
CA SER A 6 -7.46 -17.70 34.52
C SER A 6 -6.65 -16.45 34.88
N PHE A 7 -5.74 -16.57 35.86
CA PHE A 7 -4.82 -15.48 36.22
C PHE A 7 -3.90 -15.07 35.06
N GLU A 8 -3.38 -16.04 34.31
CA GLU A 8 -2.53 -15.75 33.15
C GLU A 8 -3.27 -15.15 31.96
N ILE A 9 -4.53 -15.55 31.73
CA ILE A 9 -5.40 -14.90 30.75
C ILE A 9 -5.60 -13.44 31.13
N GLN A 10 -5.93 -13.16 32.40
CA GLN A 10 -6.16 -11.80 32.88
C GLN A 10 -4.91 -10.94 32.73
N ARG A 11 -3.73 -11.45 33.09
CA ARG A 11 -2.46 -10.72 32.92
C ARG A 11 -2.14 -10.42 31.44
N LYS A 12 -2.44 -11.36 30.54
CA LYS A 12 -2.28 -11.13 29.10
C LYS A 12 -3.28 -10.10 28.58
N GLN A 13 -4.54 -10.11 29.05
CA GLN A 13 -5.54 -9.08 28.72
C GLN A 13 -5.12 -7.68 29.17
N GLU A 14 -4.61 -7.54 30.39
CA GLU A 14 -4.10 -6.27 30.90
C GLU A 14 -2.91 -5.74 30.07
N ARG A 15 -1.99 -6.63 29.67
CA ARG A 15 -0.85 -6.27 28.83
C ARG A 15 -1.30 -5.79 27.44
N MET A 16 -2.29 -6.45 26.83
CA MET A 16 -2.85 -6.04 25.53
C MET A 16 -3.48 -4.64 25.56
N GLY A 17 -4.01 -4.21 26.71
CA GLY A 17 -4.57 -2.86 26.86
C GLY A 17 -3.54 -1.73 26.87
N VAL A 18 -2.26 -2.04 27.06
CA VAL A 18 -1.18 -1.05 27.17
C VAL A 18 -0.32 -1.02 25.91
N GLN A 19 0.05 -2.19 25.37
CA GLN A 19 0.89 -2.31 24.20
C GLN A 19 0.63 -3.64 23.50
N PHE A 20 0.45 -3.61 22.18
CA PHE A 20 0.25 -4.82 21.37
C PHE A 20 1.14 -4.74 20.14
N GLY A 21 2.15 -5.62 20.08
CA GLY A 21 3.04 -5.76 18.93
C GLY A 21 2.93 -7.13 18.26
N THR A 22 3.58 -7.29 17.11
CA THR A 22 3.60 -8.53 16.34
C THR A 22 4.15 -9.73 17.13
N GLU A 23 5.12 -9.52 18.00
CA GLU A 23 5.65 -10.57 18.90
C GLU A 23 4.62 -11.00 19.95
N ASP A 24 3.81 -10.06 20.46
CA ASP A 24 2.74 -10.37 21.41
C ASP A 24 1.61 -11.16 20.74
N GLU A 25 1.30 -10.86 19.48
CA GLU A 25 0.30 -11.57 18.67
C GLU A 25 0.70 -13.03 18.45
N ALA A 26 1.94 -13.29 18.02
CA ALA A 26 2.47 -14.63 17.84
C ALA A 26 2.45 -15.41 19.16
N GLY A 27 2.95 -14.80 20.25
CA GLY A 27 2.96 -15.42 21.57
C GLY A 27 1.57 -15.65 22.17
N LEU A 28 0.57 -14.83 21.80
CA LEU A 28 -0.82 -15.05 22.17
C LEU A 28 -1.43 -16.21 21.38
N GLY A 29 -1.15 -16.29 20.08
CA GLY A 29 -1.59 -17.38 19.23
C GLY A 29 -1.10 -18.73 19.74
N ASP A 30 0.18 -18.82 20.10
CA ASP A 30 0.76 -20.05 20.67
C ASP A 30 0.19 -20.39 22.05
N PHE A 31 -0.09 -19.39 22.88
CA PHE A 31 -0.73 -19.58 24.18
C PHE A 31 -2.15 -20.14 24.04
N ILE A 32 -2.92 -19.63 23.07
CA ILE A 32 -4.26 -20.14 22.78
C ILE A 32 -4.15 -21.58 22.28
N ARG A 33 -3.34 -21.82 21.24
CA ARG A 33 -3.21 -23.11 20.57
C ARG A 33 -2.71 -24.23 21.48
N HIS A 34 -1.64 -23.98 22.23
CA HIS A 34 -0.95 -25.04 22.98
C HIS A 34 -1.37 -25.11 24.45
N ARG A 35 -2.02 -24.07 24.98
CA ARG A 35 -2.41 -24.03 26.39
C ARG A 35 -3.91 -23.96 26.59
N ILE A 36 -4.62 -23.08 25.90
CA ILE A 36 -6.06 -22.92 26.11
C ILE A 36 -6.84 -24.06 25.44
N ASN A 37 -6.59 -24.34 24.16
CA ASN A 37 -7.35 -25.34 23.40
C ASN A 37 -7.32 -26.73 24.07
N PRO A 38 -6.15 -27.29 24.48
CA PRO A 38 -6.11 -28.62 25.08
C PRO A 38 -6.85 -28.70 26.42
N ILE A 39 -6.91 -27.59 27.16
CA ILE A 39 -7.64 -27.52 28.42
C ILE A 39 -9.15 -27.53 28.15
N ILE A 40 -9.61 -26.76 27.16
CA ILE A 40 -11.02 -26.71 26.79
C ILE A 40 -11.46 -28.09 26.28
N GLU A 41 -10.66 -28.77 25.44
CA GLU A 41 -10.91 -30.15 25.00
C GLU A 41 -11.02 -31.12 26.19
N HIS A 42 -10.07 -31.06 27.13
CA HIS A 42 -10.08 -31.91 28.31
C HIS A 42 -11.31 -31.67 29.20
N LEU A 43 -11.73 -30.41 29.36
CA LEU A 43 -12.93 -30.05 30.12
C LEU A 43 -14.20 -30.53 29.44
N ALA A 44 -14.30 -30.40 28.11
CA ALA A 44 -15.44 -30.87 27.33
C ALA A 44 -15.61 -32.40 27.42
N GLY A 45 -14.50 -33.15 27.36
CA GLY A 45 -14.52 -34.60 27.49
C GLY A 45 -14.88 -35.12 28.89
N ARG A 46 -14.70 -34.30 29.94
CA ARG A 46 -14.96 -34.69 31.33
C ARG A 46 -16.30 -34.19 31.89
N TYR A 47 -16.77 -33.05 31.43
CA TYR A 47 -17.98 -32.40 31.95
C TYR A 47 -18.98 -32.14 30.82
N PRO A 48 -20.05 -32.95 30.71
CA PRO A 48 -21.06 -32.82 29.65
C PRO A 48 -21.69 -31.43 29.58
N ASP A 49 -21.88 -30.77 30.72
CA ASP A 49 -22.45 -29.43 30.84
C ASP A 49 -21.61 -28.34 30.13
N VAL A 50 -20.32 -28.61 29.89
CA VAL A 50 -19.39 -27.68 29.24
C VAL A 50 -19.28 -27.95 27.72
N SER A 51 -19.72 -29.13 27.25
CA SER A 51 -19.54 -29.57 25.87
C SER A 51 -20.14 -28.59 24.86
N ALA A 52 -21.38 -28.12 25.09
CA ALA A 52 -22.03 -27.18 24.16
C ALA A 52 -21.27 -25.85 24.01
N THR A 53 -20.69 -25.35 25.11
CA THR A 53 -19.89 -24.12 25.12
C THR A 53 -18.54 -24.33 24.43
N ALA A 54 -17.90 -25.47 24.66
CA ALA A 54 -16.65 -25.85 24.00
C ALA A 54 -16.84 -26.02 22.49
N ASP A 55 -17.92 -26.69 22.05
CA ASP A 55 -18.24 -26.84 20.64
C ASP A 55 -18.46 -25.48 19.96
N SER A 56 -19.14 -24.55 20.64
CA SER A 56 -19.29 -23.19 20.12
C SER A 56 -17.97 -22.43 20.04
N TYR A 57 -17.02 -22.69 20.94
CA TYR A 57 -15.68 -22.12 20.89
C TYR A 57 -14.90 -22.67 19.70
N PHE A 58 -14.84 -24.00 19.55
CA PHE A 58 -14.11 -24.66 18.47
C PHE A 58 -14.68 -24.39 17.08
N LYS A 59 -15.99 -24.15 16.97
CA LYS A 59 -16.62 -23.69 15.72
C LYS A 59 -16.19 -22.29 15.28
N ARG A 60 -15.68 -21.46 16.20
CA ARG A 60 -15.29 -20.07 15.91
C ARG A 60 -13.80 -19.88 15.69
N ILE A 61 -12.97 -20.85 16.09
CA ILE A 61 -11.53 -20.84 15.78
C ILE A 61 -11.29 -21.50 14.41
N GLY A 62 -10.28 -21.03 13.68
CA GLY A 62 -9.90 -21.61 12.40
C GLY A 62 -9.45 -23.06 12.57
N SER A 63 -10.01 -23.98 11.78
CA SER A 63 -9.77 -25.42 11.91
C SER A 63 -8.31 -25.82 11.71
N GLU A 64 -7.54 -25.04 10.94
CA GLU A 64 -6.10 -25.26 10.73
C GLU A 64 -5.23 -24.38 11.65
N SER A 65 -5.66 -23.15 11.93
CA SER A 65 -4.87 -22.20 12.71
C SER A 65 -4.97 -22.41 14.22
N GLY A 66 -6.05 -23.00 14.71
CA GLY A 66 -6.32 -23.21 16.13
C GLY A 66 -6.52 -21.90 16.91
N ILE A 67 -6.75 -20.79 16.22
CA ILE A 67 -6.96 -19.45 16.78
C ILE A 67 -8.09 -18.71 16.05
N PHE A 68 -8.53 -17.57 16.57
CA PHE A 68 -9.49 -16.72 15.88
C PHE A 68 -8.78 -15.92 14.78
N ASP A 69 -8.91 -16.36 13.53
CA ASP A 69 -8.29 -15.75 12.35
C ASP A 69 -9.28 -15.08 11.38
N HIS A 70 -10.59 -15.18 11.65
CA HIS A 70 -11.64 -14.68 10.77
C HIS A 70 -11.44 -13.22 10.34
N ASN A 71 -11.14 -12.30 11.28
CA ASN A 71 -10.92 -10.90 10.95
C ASN A 71 -9.65 -10.68 10.10
N ARG A 72 -8.62 -11.48 10.32
CA ARG A 72 -7.38 -11.43 9.55
C ARG A 72 -7.61 -11.95 8.13
N LEU A 73 -8.25 -13.11 7.98
CA LEU A 73 -8.59 -13.67 6.67
C LEU A 73 -9.51 -12.72 5.89
N ALA A 74 -10.45 -12.09 6.58
CA ALA A 74 -11.31 -11.05 6.03
C ALA A 74 -10.49 -9.86 5.50
N TYR A 75 -9.55 -9.35 6.29
CA TYR A 75 -8.65 -8.27 5.88
C TYR A 75 -7.78 -8.67 4.68
N ASP A 76 -7.13 -9.84 4.75
CA ASP A 76 -6.26 -10.36 3.69
C ASP A 76 -7.04 -10.51 2.38
N GLY A 77 -8.27 -11.04 2.44
CA GLY A 77 -9.16 -11.13 1.27
C GLY A 77 -9.60 -9.77 0.72
N ALA A 78 -9.88 -8.80 1.59
CA ALA A 78 -10.20 -7.43 1.17
C ALA A 78 -8.99 -6.76 0.46
N LEU A 79 -7.79 -6.95 1.01
CA LEU A 79 -6.55 -6.41 0.47
C LEU A 79 -6.22 -7.02 -0.90
N GLU A 80 -6.34 -8.33 -1.02
CA GLU A 80 -6.10 -9.02 -2.29
C GLU A 80 -7.09 -8.55 -3.38
N ASN A 81 -8.36 -8.39 -3.02
CA ASN A 81 -9.39 -7.89 -3.93
C ASN A 81 -9.10 -6.43 -4.37
N LEU A 82 -8.71 -5.57 -3.42
CA LEU A 82 -8.32 -4.19 -3.72
C LEU A 82 -7.13 -4.14 -4.68
N ASN A 83 -6.06 -4.85 -4.36
CA ASN A 83 -4.86 -4.91 -5.21
C ASN A 83 -5.19 -5.47 -6.60
N ARG A 84 -6.02 -6.52 -6.69
CA ARG A 84 -6.46 -7.06 -7.98
C ARG A 84 -7.22 -6.02 -8.82
N ARG A 85 -8.04 -5.18 -8.18
CA ARG A 85 -8.79 -4.12 -8.86
C ARG A 85 -7.85 -3.04 -9.40
N ILE A 86 -6.94 -2.55 -8.57
CA ILE A 86 -5.96 -1.52 -8.97
C ILE A 86 -5.06 -2.07 -10.10
N ALA A 87 -4.57 -3.31 -9.97
CA ALA A 87 -3.75 -3.97 -10.99
C ALA A 87 -4.46 -4.03 -12.34
N ARG A 88 -5.76 -4.37 -12.38
CA ARG A 88 -6.54 -4.40 -13.63
C ARG A 88 -6.72 -3.01 -14.25
N MET A 89 -6.83 -1.96 -13.45
CA MET A 89 -6.89 -0.60 -13.96
C MET A 89 -5.55 -0.22 -14.59
N LEU A 90 -4.44 -0.48 -13.90
CA LEU A 90 -3.09 -0.26 -14.42
C LEU A 90 -2.82 -1.05 -15.71
N ASP A 91 -3.26 -2.31 -15.80
CA ASP A 91 -3.05 -3.14 -17.00
C ASP A 91 -3.78 -2.58 -18.24
N ARG A 92 -4.91 -1.90 -18.06
CA ARG A 92 -5.63 -1.23 -19.16
C ARG A 92 -4.86 0.00 -19.62
N GLU A 93 -4.38 0.78 -18.66
CA GLU A 93 -3.63 1.99 -18.93
C GLU A 93 -2.24 1.70 -19.53
N GLU A 94 -1.58 0.63 -19.10
CA GLU A 94 -0.36 0.12 -19.73
C GLU A 94 -0.60 -0.18 -21.21
N LYS A 95 -1.68 -0.92 -21.55
CA LYS A 95 -2.00 -1.22 -22.95
C LYS A 95 -2.24 0.05 -23.77
N ALA A 96 -3.02 0.98 -23.22
CA ALA A 96 -3.28 2.26 -23.87
C ALA A 96 -2.00 3.12 -24.02
N LEU A 97 -1.02 2.96 -23.13
CA LEU A 97 0.26 3.64 -23.24
C LEU A 97 1.15 3.02 -24.32
N GLN A 98 1.22 1.69 -24.36
CA GLN A 98 2.03 0.95 -25.33
C GLN A 98 1.60 1.22 -26.78
N GLU A 99 0.31 1.50 -27.02
CA GLU A 99 -0.20 1.93 -28.33
C GLU A 99 0.31 3.32 -28.75
N LEU A 100 0.60 4.21 -27.79
CA LEU A 100 1.07 5.57 -28.06
C LEU A 100 2.59 5.67 -28.13
N VAL A 101 3.29 5.03 -27.18
CA VAL A 101 4.75 5.04 -27.08
C VAL A 101 5.23 3.71 -26.50
N PRO A 102 6.16 3.00 -27.16
CA PRO A 102 6.79 1.84 -26.58
C PRO A 102 7.53 2.24 -25.31
N CYS A 103 7.10 1.67 -24.19
CA CYS A 103 7.68 1.91 -22.87
C CYS A 103 7.92 0.57 -22.16
N PHE A 104 8.80 0.55 -21.17
CA PHE A 104 8.90 -0.58 -20.25
C PHE A 104 8.09 -0.24 -19.00
N PHE A 105 7.04 -1.01 -18.74
CA PHE A 105 6.18 -0.86 -17.59
C PHE A 105 6.53 -1.94 -16.56
N GLU A 106 6.95 -1.52 -15.38
CA GLU A 106 7.39 -2.39 -14.30
C GLU A 106 6.41 -2.28 -13.14
N LYS A 107 5.85 -3.41 -12.67
CA LYS A 107 4.83 -3.45 -11.61
C LYS A 107 5.25 -4.39 -10.49
N TYR A 108 5.07 -3.95 -9.25
CA TYR A 108 5.34 -4.69 -8.03
C TYR A 108 4.10 -4.68 -7.15
N GLN A 109 3.73 -5.86 -6.63
CA GLN A 109 2.62 -6.04 -5.72
C GLN A 109 3.13 -6.64 -4.42
N THR A 110 2.89 -5.94 -3.32
CA THR A 110 3.12 -6.40 -1.94
C THR A 110 1.82 -6.18 -1.17
N ASP A 111 1.85 -5.38 -0.10
CA ASP A 111 0.67 -4.90 0.60
C ASP A 111 -0.02 -3.76 -0.19
N GLY A 112 0.69 -3.14 -1.13
CA GLY A 112 0.16 -2.17 -2.09
C GLY A 112 0.66 -2.45 -3.50
N ILE A 113 0.48 -1.47 -4.39
CA ILE A 113 0.98 -1.54 -5.77
C ILE A 113 1.95 -0.40 -6.02
N GLU A 114 3.16 -0.78 -6.42
CA GLU A 114 4.18 0.13 -6.94
C GLU A 114 4.37 -0.13 -8.43
N TYR A 115 4.56 0.92 -9.21
CA TYR A 115 4.88 0.78 -10.62
C TYR A 115 5.84 1.87 -11.10
N ASN A 116 6.69 1.52 -12.07
CA ASN A 116 7.60 2.43 -12.75
C ASN A 116 7.36 2.34 -14.25
N ILE A 117 7.44 3.49 -14.92
CA ILE A 117 7.32 3.58 -16.37
C ILE A 117 8.62 4.15 -16.91
N TYR A 118 9.29 3.37 -17.75
CA TYR A 118 10.53 3.78 -18.38
C TYR A 118 10.28 4.05 -19.86
N LEU A 119 10.65 5.24 -20.30
CA LEU A 119 10.61 5.64 -21.70
C LEU A 119 11.95 6.25 -22.11
N GLY A 120 12.32 6.10 -23.37
CA GLY A 120 13.53 6.71 -23.90
C GLY A 120 13.92 6.17 -25.26
N LYS A 121 14.83 6.88 -25.93
CA LYS A 121 15.35 6.50 -27.25
C LYS A 121 15.94 5.07 -27.28
N SER A 122 16.52 4.60 -26.18
CA SER A 122 17.06 3.24 -26.11
C SER A 122 15.98 2.15 -26.13
N LEU A 123 14.76 2.44 -25.63
CA LEU A 123 13.61 1.53 -25.65
C LEU A 123 12.82 1.63 -26.96
N ALA A 124 12.82 2.82 -27.57
CA ALA A 124 12.15 3.09 -28.83
C ALA A 124 13.08 3.80 -29.84
N PRO A 125 14.05 3.09 -30.45
CA PRO A 125 15.07 3.73 -31.30
C PRO A 125 14.52 4.39 -32.56
N HIS A 126 13.36 3.91 -33.02
CA HIS A 126 12.68 4.39 -34.23
C HIS A 126 11.82 5.64 -33.97
N LEU A 127 11.59 6.01 -32.71
CA LEU A 127 10.83 7.19 -32.35
C LEU A 127 11.75 8.40 -32.16
N ASN A 128 11.36 9.52 -32.78
CA ASN A 128 11.96 10.82 -32.51
C ASN A 128 11.48 11.30 -31.13
N PHE A 129 12.25 10.93 -30.11
CA PHE A 129 11.94 11.25 -28.73
C PHE A 129 11.96 12.77 -28.50
N ASN A 130 10.89 13.28 -27.89
CA ASN A 130 10.69 14.68 -27.52
C ASN A 130 10.27 14.74 -26.05
N ASP A 131 10.69 15.77 -25.32
CA ASP A 131 10.35 15.93 -23.90
C ASP A 131 8.82 16.03 -23.67
N LEU A 132 8.04 16.41 -24.69
CA LEU A 132 6.58 16.38 -24.68
C LEU A 132 6.00 15.00 -24.34
N TYR A 133 6.66 13.90 -24.73
CA TYR A 133 6.20 12.56 -24.36
C TYR A 133 6.32 12.30 -22.85
N ILE A 134 7.36 12.84 -22.20
CA ILE A 134 7.55 12.72 -20.75
C ILE A 134 6.50 13.56 -20.03
N ASP A 135 6.31 14.81 -20.45
CA ASP A 135 5.32 15.73 -19.86
C ASP A 135 3.90 15.16 -19.94
N ASN A 136 3.52 14.61 -21.11
CA ASN A 136 2.23 13.95 -21.29
C ASN A 136 2.09 12.68 -20.43
N LEU A 137 3.15 11.89 -20.30
CA LEU A 137 3.13 10.71 -19.44
C LEU A 137 2.96 11.09 -17.97
N GLN A 138 3.65 12.13 -17.49
CA GLN A 138 3.53 12.62 -16.13
C GLN A 138 2.11 13.09 -15.83
N LEU A 139 1.52 13.89 -16.72
CA LEU A 139 0.12 14.29 -16.60
C LEU A 139 -0.81 13.07 -16.54
N ARG A 140 -0.62 12.12 -17.45
CA ARG A 140 -1.42 10.92 -17.56
C ARG A 140 -1.30 10.02 -16.33
N GLN A 141 -0.11 9.90 -15.74
CA GLN A 141 0.12 9.20 -14.47
C GLN A 141 -0.73 9.81 -13.35
N LEU A 142 -0.80 11.14 -13.26
CA LEU A 142 -1.61 11.83 -12.24
C LEU A 142 -3.10 11.61 -12.44
N ILE A 143 -3.58 11.70 -13.69
CA ILE A 143 -4.99 11.43 -14.05
C ILE A 143 -5.38 10.02 -13.60
N TRP A 144 -4.60 9.01 -14.00
CA TRP A 144 -4.88 7.62 -13.65
C TRP A 144 -4.81 7.36 -12.15
N THR A 145 -3.92 8.06 -11.46
CA THR A 145 -3.82 7.97 -10.00
C THR A 145 -5.10 8.50 -9.34
N CYS A 146 -5.65 9.61 -9.86
CA CYS A 146 -6.94 10.13 -9.40
C CYS A 146 -8.08 9.15 -9.73
N ASP A 147 -8.12 8.60 -10.95
CA ASP A 147 -9.13 7.62 -11.35
C ASP A 147 -9.11 6.38 -10.46
N ILE A 148 -7.92 5.88 -10.12
CA ILE A 148 -7.73 4.76 -9.20
C ILE A 148 -8.25 5.14 -7.80
N ALA A 149 -7.88 6.30 -7.27
CA ALA A 149 -8.35 6.75 -5.95
C ALA A 149 -9.88 6.88 -5.90
N CYS A 150 -10.48 7.49 -6.92
CA CYS A 150 -11.93 7.60 -7.06
C CYS A 150 -12.62 6.24 -7.20
N ALA A 151 -12.00 5.31 -7.93
CA ALA A 151 -12.53 3.95 -8.07
C ALA A 151 -12.50 3.23 -6.71
N VAL A 152 -11.40 3.31 -5.96
CA VAL A 152 -11.27 2.69 -4.64
C VAL A 152 -12.27 3.26 -3.64
N ARG A 153 -12.45 4.59 -3.62
CA ARG A 153 -13.43 5.27 -2.75
C ARG A 153 -14.88 4.82 -3.02
N LYS A 154 -15.20 4.42 -4.25
CA LYS A 154 -16.53 3.91 -4.59
C LYS A 154 -16.68 2.49 -4.03
N PRO A 155 -17.57 2.27 -3.03
CA PRO A 155 -17.80 0.94 -2.49
C PRO A 155 -18.31 0.01 -3.59
N HIS A 156 -17.76 -1.20 -3.65
CA HIS A 156 -18.19 -2.21 -4.60
C HIS A 156 -19.65 -2.58 -4.30
N THR A 157 -20.58 -2.15 -5.17
CA THR A 157 -22.00 -2.52 -5.09
C THR A 157 -22.25 -3.95 -5.58
N THR A 158 -21.22 -4.61 -6.13
CA THR A 158 -21.31 -5.98 -6.62
C THR A 158 -20.69 -6.91 -5.60
N ALA A 159 -21.48 -7.33 -4.63
CA ALA A 159 -21.28 -8.62 -3.99
C ALA A 159 -21.41 -9.70 -5.08
N SER A 160 -20.30 -10.04 -5.73
CA SER A 160 -20.24 -11.24 -6.55
C SER A 160 -20.42 -12.44 -5.62
N ALA A 161 -21.38 -13.32 -5.91
CA ALA A 161 -21.73 -14.47 -5.09
C ALA A 161 -20.54 -15.41 -4.77
N ASP A 162 -19.47 -15.35 -5.57
CA ASP A 162 -18.27 -16.19 -5.43
C ASP A 162 -17.21 -15.61 -4.48
N CYS A 163 -17.37 -14.37 -4.00
CA CYS A 163 -16.46 -13.77 -3.04
C CYS A 163 -17.24 -12.76 -2.19
N PRO A 164 -17.84 -13.18 -1.07
CA PRO A 164 -18.38 -12.24 -0.11
C PRO A 164 -17.21 -11.37 0.35
N GLN A 165 -17.22 -10.08 -0.02
CA GLN A 165 -16.44 -9.12 0.74
C GLN A 165 -16.93 -9.27 2.19
N PRO A 166 -16.05 -9.50 3.17
CA PRO A 166 -16.46 -9.50 4.55
C PRO A 166 -17.10 -8.14 4.83
N GLU A 167 -18.41 -8.17 5.12
CA GLU A 167 -19.20 -6.98 5.34
C GLU A 167 -18.47 -6.10 6.37
N GLY A 168 -18.03 -4.91 5.95
CA GLY A 168 -17.51 -3.89 6.87
C GLY A 168 -16.02 -3.57 6.84
N ILE A 169 -15.19 -4.19 5.98
CA ILE A 169 -13.77 -3.75 5.83
C ILE A 169 -13.64 -2.78 4.66
N HIS A 170 -13.51 -1.49 4.97
CA HIS A 170 -13.15 -0.44 4.02
C HIS A 170 -11.64 -0.22 4.07
N LEU A 171 -10.98 -0.32 2.90
CA LEU A 171 -9.55 -0.07 2.76
C LEU A 171 -9.36 1.19 1.94
N ASP A 172 -8.60 2.12 2.48
CA ASP A 172 -8.22 3.35 1.79
C ASP A 172 -6.83 3.22 1.16
N ILE A 173 -6.59 4.00 0.12
CA ILE A 173 -5.27 4.14 -0.49
C ILE A 173 -4.72 5.54 -0.25
N ALA A 174 -3.40 5.66 -0.14
CA ALA A 174 -2.70 6.93 -0.04
C ALA A 174 -1.71 7.06 -1.22
N PRO A 175 -2.16 7.60 -2.37
CA PRO A 175 -1.33 7.70 -3.56
C PRO A 175 -0.09 8.57 -3.38
N LEU A 176 1.05 8.08 -3.90
CA LEU A 176 2.34 8.75 -3.82
C LEU A 176 3.07 8.66 -5.16
N VAL A 177 3.51 9.82 -5.67
CA VAL A 177 4.32 9.92 -6.88
C VAL A 177 5.69 10.52 -6.52
N LEU A 178 6.76 9.88 -6.99
CA LEU A 178 8.11 10.44 -6.91
C LEU A 178 8.44 11.13 -8.23
N ALA A 179 8.46 12.46 -8.23
CA ALA A 179 8.98 13.25 -9.33
C ALA A 179 10.51 13.16 -9.35
N TYR A 180 11.06 12.62 -10.44
CA TYR A 180 12.51 12.52 -10.61
C TYR A 180 12.89 12.84 -12.05
N SER A 181 13.46 14.03 -12.25
CA SER A 181 13.84 14.57 -13.56
C SER A 181 15.26 14.25 -14.01
N SER A 182 16.08 13.65 -13.13
CA SER A 182 17.47 13.35 -13.43
C SER A 182 17.61 12.05 -14.25
N ARG A 183 18.52 12.06 -15.23
CA ARG A 183 18.80 10.87 -16.05
C ARG A 183 19.33 9.74 -15.18
N LEU A 184 18.73 8.56 -15.30
CA LEU A 184 19.15 7.34 -14.64
C LEU A 184 19.88 6.43 -15.61
N THR A 185 20.94 5.78 -15.14
CA THR A 185 21.56 4.67 -15.85
C THR A 185 20.92 3.39 -15.34
N LEU A 186 20.35 2.61 -16.24
CA LEU A 186 19.64 1.38 -15.90
C LEU A 186 20.36 0.20 -16.54
N LYS A 187 20.48 -0.88 -15.79
CA LYS A 187 21.01 -2.16 -16.26
C LYS A 187 19.90 -3.19 -16.20
N PHE A 188 19.64 -3.82 -17.33
CA PHE A 188 18.69 -4.91 -17.39
C PHE A 188 19.32 -6.17 -16.81
N GLN A 189 18.65 -6.77 -15.82
CA GLN A 189 18.98 -8.08 -15.28
C GLN A 189 18.11 -9.14 -15.97
N PRO A 190 18.66 -9.95 -16.91
CA PRO A 190 17.86 -10.90 -17.69
C PRO A 190 17.17 -11.95 -16.82
N ASP A 191 17.87 -12.42 -15.78
CA ASP A 191 17.38 -13.47 -14.88
C ASP A 191 16.16 -13.01 -14.07
N GLN A 192 16.13 -11.72 -13.70
CA GLN A 192 15.05 -11.13 -12.92
C GLN A 192 13.98 -10.45 -13.78
N LYS A 193 14.28 -10.21 -15.07
CA LYS A 193 13.49 -9.38 -15.99
C LYS A 193 13.21 -7.98 -15.42
N ARG A 194 14.19 -7.41 -14.72
CA ARG A 194 14.08 -6.12 -14.02
C ARG A 194 15.15 -5.13 -14.49
N LEU A 195 14.82 -3.85 -14.39
CA LEU A 195 15.77 -2.77 -14.59
C LEU A 195 16.29 -2.34 -13.23
N ASP A 196 17.55 -2.62 -12.96
CA ASP A 196 18.21 -2.11 -11.77
C ASP A 196 18.98 -0.83 -12.10
N VAL A 197 18.97 0.05 -11.13
CA VAL A 197 19.66 1.32 -11.18
C VAL A 197 21.17 1.08 -11.01
N ASP A 198 21.96 1.46 -12.02
CA ASP A 198 23.41 1.25 -12.05
C ASP A 198 24.17 2.58 -11.79
N GLY A 199 25.30 2.50 -11.10
CA GLY A 199 26.17 3.64 -10.78
C GLY A 199 25.96 4.29 -9.41
N SER A 200 27.07 4.74 -8.82
CA SER A 200 27.15 5.33 -7.47
C SER A 200 26.30 6.60 -7.30
N TYR A 201 26.10 7.37 -8.37
CA TYR A 201 25.27 8.59 -8.37
C TYR A 201 23.78 8.31 -8.24
N ASN A 202 23.33 7.11 -8.63
CA ASN A 202 21.92 6.75 -8.63
C ASN A 202 21.49 6.03 -7.32
N VAL A 203 22.44 5.79 -6.41
CA VAL A 203 22.16 5.26 -5.06
C VAL A 203 21.19 6.16 -4.29
N ARG A 204 21.24 7.48 -4.53
CA ARG A 204 20.31 8.43 -3.92
C ARG A 204 18.86 8.11 -4.30
N TYR A 205 18.60 7.78 -5.56
CA TYR A 205 17.26 7.44 -6.05
C TYR A 205 16.71 6.19 -5.33
N GLU A 206 17.53 5.13 -5.23
CA GLU A 206 17.16 3.89 -4.54
C GLU A 206 16.90 4.09 -3.04
N ILE A 207 17.70 4.93 -2.38
CA ILE A 207 17.50 5.27 -0.97
C ILE A 207 16.19 6.02 -0.77
N VAL A 208 15.87 6.98 -1.65
CA VAL A 208 14.60 7.73 -1.62
C VAL A 208 13.45 6.75 -1.79
N LYS A 209 13.43 5.96 -2.86
CA LYS A 209 12.36 5.02 -3.20
C LYS A 209 12.01 4.08 -2.03
N LYS A 210 13.01 3.56 -1.32
CA LYS A 210 12.82 2.65 -0.17
C LYS A 210 12.32 3.31 1.11
N ARG A 211 12.32 4.64 1.20
CA ARG A 211 12.08 5.37 2.45
C ARG A 211 10.95 6.40 2.37
N ILE A 212 10.58 6.83 1.16
CA ILE A 212 9.53 7.84 0.98
C ILE A 212 8.16 7.43 1.54
N ASP A 213 7.86 6.13 1.57
CA ASP A 213 6.60 5.63 2.13
C ASP A 213 6.41 6.03 3.61
N LYS A 214 7.51 6.14 4.37
CA LYS A 214 7.50 6.48 5.81
C LYS A 214 7.92 7.93 6.07
N ALA A 215 7.86 8.79 5.05
CA ALA A 215 8.21 10.20 5.20
C ALA A 215 7.20 10.92 6.11
N VAL A 216 7.73 11.84 6.92
CA VAL A 216 6.97 12.66 7.86
C VAL A 216 7.17 14.12 7.47
N VAL A 217 6.10 14.93 7.60
CA VAL A 217 6.15 16.36 7.35
C VAL A 217 7.00 17.03 8.44
N LYS A 218 7.94 17.87 8.02
CA LYS A 218 8.89 18.56 8.89
C LYS A 218 8.17 19.35 9.98
N ASP A 219 8.73 19.34 11.18
CA ASP A 219 8.19 20.01 12.38
C ASP A 219 6.83 19.48 12.84
N THR A 220 6.40 18.32 12.32
CA THR A 220 5.16 17.63 12.70
C THR A 220 5.41 16.13 12.95
N LYS A 221 4.38 15.43 13.42
CA LYS A 221 4.37 13.95 13.49
C LYS A 221 3.48 13.33 12.39
N GLU A 222 3.06 14.13 11.44
CA GLU A 222 2.10 13.73 10.42
C GLU A 222 2.81 12.96 9.29
N ARG A 223 2.30 11.77 8.96
CA ARG A 223 2.77 11.02 7.79
C ARG A 223 2.44 11.82 6.53
N LEU A 224 3.38 11.89 5.60
CA LEU A 224 3.19 12.65 4.36
C LEU A 224 2.01 12.10 3.54
N THR A 225 1.93 10.78 3.38
CA THR A 225 0.87 10.12 2.63
C THR A 225 -0.40 10.07 3.47
N GLN A 226 -1.49 10.57 2.90
CA GLN A 226 -2.81 10.61 3.52
C GLN A 226 -3.84 9.99 2.56
N PRO A 227 -4.85 9.29 3.09
CA PRO A 227 -6.03 8.92 2.31
C PRO A 227 -6.65 10.14 1.63
N ASP A 228 -7.30 9.94 0.48
CA ASP A 228 -7.98 10.99 -0.30
C ASP A 228 -7.09 12.13 -0.81
N HIS A 229 -5.77 12.00 -0.68
CA HIS A 229 -4.82 13.01 -1.15
C HIS A 229 -3.87 12.42 -2.19
N LEU A 230 -3.60 13.21 -3.23
CA LEU A 230 -2.51 12.96 -4.16
C LEU A 230 -1.26 13.67 -3.65
N THR A 231 -0.21 12.90 -3.39
CA THR A 231 1.09 13.44 -2.97
C THR A 231 2.15 13.25 -4.06
N VAL A 232 2.86 14.32 -4.39
CA VAL A 232 4.01 14.31 -5.30
C VAL A 232 5.26 14.76 -4.55
N ILE A 233 6.22 13.87 -4.35
CA ILE A 233 7.55 14.21 -3.78
C ILE A 233 8.47 14.68 -4.89
N TYR A 234 9.22 15.74 -4.64
CA TYR A 234 10.20 16.29 -5.56
C TYR A 234 11.48 16.72 -4.83
N THR A 235 12.55 16.91 -5.60
CA THR A 235 13.84 17.39 -5.11
C THR A 235 14.19 18.77 -5.63
N GLN A 236 13.80 19.09 -6.87
CA GLN A 236 14.16 20.32 -7.55
C GLN A 236 12.94 21.22 -7.75
N ASP A 237 13.13 22.55 -7.74
CA ASP A 237 12.02 23.50 -7.97
C ASP A 237 11.42 23.36 -9.37
N LYS A 238 12.22 22.96 -10.36
CA LYS A 238 11.75 22.71 -11.73
C LYS A 238 10.69 21.61 -11.78
N GLU A 239 10.85 20.58 -10.95
CA GLU A 239 9.88 19.49 -10.82
C GLU A 239 8.58 20.03 -10.22
N ALA A 240 8.67 20.84 -9.15
CA ALA A 240 7.49 21.46 -8.55
C ALA A 240 6.68 22.29 -9.56
N THR A 241 7.36 23.13 -10.35
CA THR A 241 6.69 23.96 -11.36
C THR A 241 5.99 23.13 -12.44
N ALA A 242 6.59 22.02 -12.89
CA ALA A 242 5.97 21.13 -13.87
C ALA A 242 4.69 20.48 -13.30
N TYR A 243 4.75 19.93 -12.09
CA TYR A 243 3.60 19.28 -11.46
C TYR A 243 2.51 20.28 -11.05
N GLN A 244 2.85 21.51 -10.68
CA GLN A 244 1.86 22.58 -10.44
C GLN A 244 1.05 22.90 -11.68
N ARG A 245 1.68 22.95 -12.87
CA ARG A 245 0.96 23.11 -14.15
C ARG A 245 0.01 21.95 -14.43
N HIS A 246 0.40 20.72 -14.07
CA HIS A 246 -0.51 19.57 -14.18
C HIS A 246 -1.65 19.64 -13.18
N PHE A 247 -1.41 20.15 -11.96
CA PHE A 247 -2.45 20.35 -10.95
C PHE A 247 -3.48 21.38 -11.40
N GLU A 248 -3.06 22.49 -12.02
CA GLU A 248 -3.99 23.46 -12.63
C GLU A 248 -4.92 22.80 -13.66
N TYR A 249 -4.38 21.91 -14.51
CA TYR A 249 -5.19 21.14 -15.46
C TYR A 249 -6.15 20.17 -14.75
N LEU A 250 -5.66 19.41 -13.77
CA LEU A 250 -6.47 18.46 -13.01
C LEU A 250 -7.61 19.14 -12.26
N PHE A 251 -7.35 20.33 -11.69
CA PHE A 251 -8.36 21.17 -11.06
C PHE A 251 -9.42 21.62 -12.08
N ALA A 252 -8.99 22.13 -13.25
CA ALA A 252 -9.91 22.54 -14.31
C ALA A 252 -10.79 21.40 -14.84
N GLN A 253 -10.30 20.16 -14.79
CA GLN A 253 -11.06 18.96 -15.16
C GLN A 253 -11.88 18.36 -13.99
N GLY A 254 -11.76 18.90 -12.78
CA GLY A 254 -12.52 18.45 -11.60
C GLY A 254 -11.99 17.19 -10.92
N TYR A 255 -10.70 16.86 -11.07
CA TYR A 255 -10.07 15.73 -10.38
C TYR A 255 -9.63 16.05 -8.95
N ILE A 256 -9.20 17.28 -8.71
CA ILE A 256 -8.57 17.71 -7.45
C ILE A 256 -9.15 19.05 -6.98
N SER A 257 -8.92 19.37 -5.70
CA SER A 257 -9.28 20.67 -5.11
C SER A 257 -8.42 21.82 -5.67
N ASP A 258 -8.88 23.07 -5.47
CA ASP A 258 -8.14 24.30 -5.83
C ASP A 258 -6.97 24.61 -4.88
N GLN A 259 -6.93 23.97 -3.71
CA GLN A 259 -5.92 24.17 -2.68
C GLN A 259 -4.99 22.97 -2.58
N TRP A 260 -3.72 23.18 -2.93
CA TRP A 260 -2.64 22.23 -2.68
C TRP A 260 -1.60 22.83 -1.72
N GLU A 261 -1.02 21.96 -0.91
CA GLU A 261 -0.02 22.29 0.10
C GLU A 261 1.38 22.05 -0.47
N MET A 262 2.31 22.93 -0.11
CA MET A 262 3.75 22.72 -0.31
C MET A 262 4.38 22.37 1.04
N LEU A 263 4.87 21.14 1.16
CA LEU A 263 5.36 20.58 2.41
C LEU A 263 6.86 20.33 2.34
N GLU A 264 7.56 20.58 3.43
CA GLU A 264 8.93 20.12 3.64
C GLU A 264 8.93 18.80 4.41
N LEU A 265 9.85 17.89 4.09
CA LEU A 265 9.96 16.60 4.74
C LEU A 265 11.12 16.54 5.73
N GLU A 266 10.95 15.75 6.78
CA GLU A 266 12.05 15.41 7.68
C GLU A 266 13.19 14.72 6.92
N PRO A 267 14.45 14.96 7.31
CA PRO A 267 15.60 14.35 6.66
C PRO A 267 15.57 12.82 6.82
N LEU A 268 15.50 12.12 5.69
CA LEU A 268 15.65 10.66 5.64
C LEU A 268 17.14 10.30 5.71
N GLN A 269 17.48 9.10 6.21
CA GLN A 269 18.90 8.72 6.26
C GLN A 269 19.48 8.67 4.84
N GLY A 270 20.49 9.52 4.58
CA GLY A 270 21.16 9.63 3.29
C GLY A 270 20.49 10.61 2.30
N VAL A 271 19.35 11.23 2.63
CA VAL A 271 18.67 12.19 1.75
C VAL A 271 18.12 13.37 2.55
N LYS A 272 18.51 14.59 2.17
CA LYS A 272 18.00 15.83 2.75
C LYS A 272 17.34 16.70 1.69
N GLY A 273 16.43 17.57 2.14
CA GLY A 273 15.79 18.59 1.30
C GLY A 273 14.70 18.05 0.38
N LEU A 274 14.03 16.96 0.77
CA LEU A 274 12.84 16.50 0.05
C LEU A 274 11.66 17.42 0.37
N ARG A 275 10.88 17.72 -0.67
CA ARG A 275 9.66 18.52 -0.57
C ARG A 275 8.53 17.77 -1.25
N ALA A 276 7.30 18.13 -0.93
CA ALA A 276 6.13 17.51 -1.51
C ALA A 276 5.05 18.52 -1.85
N LEU A 277 4.32 18.23 -2.94
CA LEU A 277 3.01 18.82 -3.21
C LEU A 277 1.96 17.84 -2.74
N ARG A 278 0.96 18.31 -1.99
CA ARG A 278 -0.16 17.48 -1.55
C ARG A 278 -1.47 18.16 -1.89
N VAL A 279 -2.40 17.43 -2.49
CA VAL A 279 -3.70 17.98 -2.88
C VAL A 279 -4.84 16.99 -2.63
N PRO A 280 -6.00 17.42 -2.13
CA PRO A 280 -7.18 16.57 -2.01
C PRO A 280 -7.73 16.15 -3.38
N ILE A 281 -8.13 14.88 -3.50
CA ILE A 281 -8.80 14.29 -4.68
C ILE A 281 -10.32 14.37 -4.47
N LEU A 282 -11.05 14.87 -5.47
CA LEU A 282 -12.51 15.08 -5.43
C LEU A 282 -13.31 13.78 -5.61
#